data_AF-A0A0F2NWN3-F1
#
_entry.id   AF-A0A0F2NWN3-F1
#
_cell.length_a   1.000
_cell.length_b   1.000
_cell.length_c   1.000
_cell.angle_alpha   90.00
_cell.angle_beta   90.00
_cell.angle_gamma   90.00
#
_symmetry.space_group_name_H-M   'P 1'
#
loop_
_entity.id
_entity.type
_entity.pdbx_description
1 polymer ?
#
loop_
_entity_poly.entity_id
_entity_poly.type
_entity_poly.pdbx_seq_one_letter_code
_entity_poly.pdbx_strand_id
1 'polypeptide(L)'
;MNEQHKSIYYPPGGILIWLLIILEIFTFLGGIMVFLNYRTEELTLFQEAQQQLNPLIGTINTIVLIISGYFIANSIHFIKNGENKKAARSILISLLLGVTFLMIKSAEYYVKIEQGIGFSDNTFFTFYWMMTGFHFIHVLFGIGLLSYMYIGINKNTYHSKNYFDVESSATYWHLCDLIWILIFPIFYLI
;
A
#
# COMPACT_ATOMS: atom_id res chain seq x y z
N MET A 1 23.64 -22.91 -20.24
CA MET A 1 22.33 -22.72 -19.57
C MET A 1 22.62 -22.68 -18.07
N ASN A 2 22.76 -21.49 -17.49
CA ASN A 2 22.89 -21.35 -16.03
C ASN A 2 21.54 -20.88 -15.52
N GLU A 3 20.73 -21.82 -15.04
CA GLU A 3 19.64 -21.46 -14.14
C GLU A 3 20.29 -20.94 -12.87
N GLN A 4 20.29 -19.61 -12.70
CA GLN A 4 20.52 -19.00 -11.40
C GLN A 4 19.35 -19.44 -10.51
N HIS A 5 19.54 -20.55 -9.81
CA HIS A 5 18.69 -20.94 -8.72
C HIS A 5 18.77 -19.82 -7.68
N LYS A 6 17.79 -18.90 -7.67
CA LYS A 6 17.68 -17.88 -6.62
C LYS A 6 17.65 -18.66 -5.30
N SER A 7 18.73 -18.52 -4.54
CA SER A 7 18.87 -19.11 -3.21
C SER A 7 17.66 -18.72 -2.37
N ILE A 8 17.13 -19.64 -1.54
CA ILE A 8 16.04 -19.35 -0.60
C ILE A 8 16.39 -18.14 0.30
N TYR A 9 17.68 -17.89 0.50
CA TYR A 9 18.20 -16.76 1.27
C TYR A 9 18.11 -15.40 0.54
N TYR A 10 17.71 -15.35 -0.73
CA TYR A 10 17.56 -14.12 -1.52
C TYR A 10 16.12 -13.92 -2.00
N PRO A 11 15.29 -13.26 -1.18
CA PRO A 11 13.89 -13.04 -1.53
C PRO A 11 13.75 -11.94 -2.62
N PRO A 12 12.58 -11.83 -3.28
CA PRO A 12 12.35 -10.86 -4.34
C PRO A 12 12.63 -9.43 -3.88
N GLY A 13 13.49 -8.72 -4.61
CA GLY A 13 13.90 -7.36 -4.25
C GLY A 13 15.00 -7.24 -3.19
N GLY A 14 15.55 -8.36 -2.71
CA GLY A 14 16.70 -8.41 -1.79
C GLY A 14 16.33 -8.41 -0.31
N ILE A 15 17.29 -8.73 0.56
CA ILE A 15 17.01 -8.91 1.99
C ILE A 15 16.60 -7.62 2.70
N LEU A 16 17.10 -6.47 2.24
CA LEU A 16 16.85 -5.17 2.86
C LEU A 16 15.36 -4.78 2.79
N ILE A 17 14.70 -5.00 1.65
CA ILE A 17 13.27 -4.68 1.52
C ILE A 17 12.41 -5.57 2.43
N TRP A 18 12.82 -6.83 2.62
CA TRP A 18 12.11 -7.76 3.50
C TRP A 18 12.29 -7.44 4.97
N LEU A 19 13.47 -6.95 5.38
CA LEU A 19 13.67 -6.41 6.73
C LEU A 19 12.73 -5.22 6.98
N LEU A 20 12.63 -4.31 6.00
CA LEU A 20 11.70 -3.19 6.06
C LEU A 20 10.23 -3.67 6.14
N ILE A 21 9.83 -4.63 5.31
CA ILE A 21 8.48 -5.24 5.36
C ILE A 21 8.16 -5.76 6.76
N ILE A 22 9.08 -6.53 7.34
CA ILE A 22 8.88 -7.12 8.67
C ILE A 22 8.73 -6.02 9.71
N LEU A 23 9.62 -5.02 9.70
CA LEU A 23 9.56 -3.88 10.62
C LEU A 23 8.21 -3.14 10.51
N GLU A 24 7.78 -2.82 9.29
CA GLU A 24 6.52 -2.12 9.05
C GLU A 24 5.31 -2.96 9.49
N ILE A 25 5.29 -4.26 9.19
CA ILE A 25 4.23 -5.17 9.67
C ILE A 25 4.17 -5.16 11.20
N PHE A 26 5.30 -5.23 11.91
CA PHE A 26 5.32 -5.17 13.37
C PHE A 26 4.82 -3.82 13.90
N THR A 27 5.19 -2.71 13.27
CA THR A 27 4.68 -1.37 13.62
C THR A 27 3.17 -1.29 13.51
N PHE A 28 2.61 -1.70 12.36
CA PHE A 28 1.16 -1.66 12.13
C PHE A 28 0.40 -2.66 13.02
N LEU A 29 0.91 -3.88 13.20
CA LEU A 29 0.29 -4.86 14.09
C LEU A 29 0.31 -4.39 15.54
N GLY A 30 1.40 -3.77 16.00
CA GLY A 30 1.47 -3.16 17.32
C GLY A 30 0.41 -2.07 17.50
N GLY A 31 0.26 -1.18 16.50
CA GLY A 31 -0.81 -0.18 16.48
C GLY A 31 -2.21 -0.79 16.54
N ILE A 32 -2.47 -1.84 15.75
CA ILE A 32 -3.75 -2.58 15.76
C ILE A 32 -4.01 -3.22 17.12
N MET A 33 -3.00 -3.85 17.74
CA MET A 33 -3.16 -4.47 19.07
C MET A 33 -3.57 -3.44 20.13
N VAL A 34 -2.92 -2.28 20.13
CA VAL A 34 -3.27 -1.20 21.07
C VAL A 34 -4.67 -0.65 20.77
N PHE A 35 -5.01 -0.43 19.50
CA PHE A 35 -6.35 -0.01 19.08
C PHE A 35 -7.44 -1.00 19.55
N LEU A 36 -7.21 -2.30 19.38
CA LEU A 36 -8.13 -3.35 19.81
C LEU A 36 -8.25 -3.41 21.34
N ASN A 37 -7.18 -3.14 22.09
CA ASN A 37 -7.26 -3.04 23.55
C ASN A 37 -8.19 -1.89 23.96
N TYR A 38 -7.96 -0.67 23.45
CA TYR A 38 -8.82 0.48 23.75
C TYR A 38 -10.27 0.27 23.33
N ARG A 39 -10.50 -0.43 22.22
CA ARG A 39 -11.85 -0.80 21.79
C ARG A 39 -12.60 -1.62 22.83
N THR A 40 -11.92 -2.52 23.55
CA THR A 40 -12.57 -3.32 24.60
C THR A 40 -12.95 -2.49 25.82
N GLU A 41 -12.22 -1.40 26.06
CA GLU A 41 -12.46 -0.46 27.16
C GLU A 41 -13.54 0.59 26.80
N GLU A 42 -13.56 1.06 25.55
CA GLU A 42 -14.41 2.18 25.07
C GLU A 42 -15.36 1.76 23.93
N LEU A 43 -16.01 0.60 24.07
CA LEU A 43 -16.76 -0.04 22.96
C LEU A 43 -17.81 0.87 22.31
N THR A 44 -18.59 1.62 23.10
CA THR A 44 -19.65 2.50 22.58
C THR A 44 -19.07 3.64 21.73
N LEU A 45 -17.97 4.26 22.20
CA LEU A 45 -17.26 5.31 21.46
C LEU A 45 -16.75 4.79 20.13
N PHE A 46 -16.15 3.60 20.10
CA PHE A 46 -15.62 2.99 18.88
C PHE A 46 -16.72 2.67 17.87
N GLN A 47 -17.88 2.18 18.33
CA GLN A 47 -19.03 1.89 17.46
C GLN A 47 -19.60 3.17 16.85
N GLU A 48 -19.77 4.23 17.65
CA GLU A 48 -20.26 5.53 17.17
C GLU A 48 -19.27 6.19 16.20
N ALA A 49 -17.97 6.18 16.52
CA ALA A 49 -16.94 6.75 15.66
C ALA A 49 -16.81 5.97 14.34
N GLN A 50 -16.90 4.64 14.37
CA GLN A 50 -16.89 3.81 13.15
C GLN A 50 -18.05 4.14 12.21
N GLN A 51 -19.25 4.39 12.73
CA GLN A 51 -20.42 4.75 11.91
C GLN A 51 -20.24 6.07 11.14
N GLN A 52 -19.29 6.91 11.56
CA GLN A 52 -18.94 8.12 10.85
C GLN A 52 -18.02 7.86 9.64
N LEU A 53 -17.42 6.67 9.52
CA LEU A 53 -16.70 6.23 8.33
C LEU A 53 -17.68 5.63 7.31
N ASN A 54 -17.31 5.69 6.03
CA ASN A 54 -18.08 5.08 4.96
C ASN A 54 -17.41 3.78 4.49
N PRO A 55 -17.96 2.59 4.82
CA PRO A 55 -17.38 1.31 4.43
C PRO A 55 -17.24 1.15 2.92
N LEU A 56 -18.17 1.70 2.13
CA LEU A 56 -18.14 1.60 0.67
C LEU A 56 -16.93 2.33 0.08
N ILE A 57 -16.61 3.53 0.58
CA ILE A 57 -15.42 4.28 0.15
C ILE A 57 -14.14 3.48 0.48
N GLY A 58 -14.08 2.91 1.68
CA GLY A 58 -12.99 2.03 2.08
C GLY A 58 -12.86 0.81 1.16
N THR A 59 -13.97 0.13 0.84
CA THR A 59 -13.99 -1.03 -0.06
C THR A 59 -13.53 -0.67 -1.47
N ILE A 60 -14.00 0.45 -2.02
CA ILE A 60 -13.57 0.92 -3.35
C ILE A 60 -12.06 1.12 -3.35
N ASN A 61 -11.50 1.77 -2.33
CA ASN A 61 -10.05 1.96 -2.21
C ASN A 61 -9.28 0.64 -2.12
N THR A 62 -9.80 -0.33 -1.37
CA THR A 62 -9.20 -1.67 -1.28
C THR A 62 -9.19 -2.37 -2.64
N ILE A 63 -10.29 -2.31 -3.40
CA ILE A 63 -10.35 -2.88 -4.74
C ILE A 63 -9.35 -2.19 -5.68
N VAL A 64 -9.29 -0.86 -5.63
CA VAL A 64 -8.35 -0.05 -6.43
C VAL A 64 -6.89 -0.48 -6.18
N LEU A 65 -6.49 -0.63 -4.92
CA LEU A 65 -5.13 -1.08 -4.57
C LEU A 65 -4.87 -2.52 -4.98
N ILE A 66 -5.80 -3.45 -4.76
CA ILE A 66 -5.61 -4.85 -5.16
C ILE A 66 -5.43 -4.98 -6.68
N ILE A 67 -6.25 -4.25 -7.46
CA ILE A 67 -6.10 -4.21 -8.92
C ILE A 67 -4.75 -3.59 -9.29
N SER A 68 -4.33 -2.52 -8.59
CA SER A 68 -3.01 -1.91 -8.78
C SER A 68 -1.88 -2.93 -8.60
N GLY A 69 -1.91 -3.68 -7.48
CA GLY A 69 -0.96 -4.75 -7.20
C GLY A 69 -0.94 -5.82 -8.30
N TYR A 70 -2.09 -6.25 -8.81
CA TYR A 70 -2.16 -7.18 -9.94
C TYR A 70 -1.39 -6.69 -11.18
N PHE A 71 -1.51 -5.41 -11.53
CA PHE A 71 -0.76 -4.83 -12.64
C PHE A 71 0.75 -4.76 -12.37
N ILE A 72 1.16 -4.46 -11.13
CA ILE A 72 2.59 -4.52 -10.74
C ILE A 72 3.16 -5.91 -10.89
N ALA A 73 2.47 -6.95 -10.41
CA ALA A 73 2.89 -8.33 -10.56
C ALA A 73 3.07 -8.72 -12.05
N ASN A 74 2.12 -8.33 -12.90
CA ASN A 74 2.21 -8.53 -14.35
C ASN A 74 3.38 -7.76 -14.99
N SER A 75 3.71 -6.57 -14.49
CA SER A 75 4.84 -5.79 -15.03
C SER A 75 6.17 -6.55 -14.91
N ILE A 76 6.38 -7.27 -13.80
CA ILE A 76 7.56 -8.11 -13.58
C ILE A 76 7.58 -9.27 -14.57
N HIS A 77 6.44 -9.93 -14.79
CA HIS A 77 6.32 -11.00 -15.77
C HIS A 77 6.68 -10.52 -17.18
N PHE A 78 6.17 -9.36 -17.59
CA PHE A 78 6.47 -8.78 -18.90
C PHE A 78 7.95 -8.41 -19.06
N ILE A 79 8.60 -7.83 -18.05
CA ILE A 79 10.04 -7.50 -18.12
C ILE A 79 10.88 -8.77 -18.27
N LYS A 80 10.55 -9.83 -17.53
CA LYS A 80 11.25 -11.13 -17.62
C LYS A 80 11.15 -11.73 -19.02
N ASN A 81 10.04 -11.51 -19.73
CA ASN A 81 9.84 -11.96 -21.10
C ASN A 81 10.36 -10.98 -22.18
N GLY A 82 10.96 -9.84 -21.79
CA GLY A 82 11.43 -8.82 -22.73
C GLY A 82 10.32 -7.93 -23.31
N GLU A 83 9.11 -7.99 -22.76
CA GLU A 83 7.93 -7.24 -23.22
C GLU A 83 7.81 -5.86 -22.57
N ASN A 84 8.87 -5.03 -22.67
CA ASN A 84 8.99 -3.76 -21.96
C ASN A 84 7.81 -2.80 -22.18
N LYS A 85 7.22 -2.76 -23.38
CA LYS A 85 6.03 -1.92 -23.64
C LYS A 85 4.81 -2.34 -22.81
N LYS A 86 4.58 -3.65 -22.66
CA LYS A 86 3.49 -4.16 -21.81
C LYS A 86 3.80 -3.90 -20.33
N ALA A 87 5.05 -4.09 -19.92
CA ALA A 87 5.48 -3.76 -18.56
C ALA A 87 5.25 -2.29 -18.21
N ALA A 88 5.67 -1.36 -19.07
CA ALA A 88 5.46 0.07 -18.88
C ALA A 88 3.97 0.42 -18.78
N ARG A 89 3.13 -0.17 -19.64
CA ARG A 89 1.68 0.02 -19.58
C ARG A 89 1.09 -0.48 -18.26
N SER A 90 1.52 -1.65 -17.77
CA SER A 90 1.07 -2.18 -16.50
C SER A 90 1.46 -1.28 -15.32
N ILE A 91 2.71 -0.80 -15.27
CA ILE A 91 3.14 0.13 -14.24
C ILE A 91 2.34 1.44 -14.32
N LEU A 92 2.10 1.96 -15.52
CA LEU A 92 1.30 3.18 -15.67
C LEU A 92 -0.13 2.99 -15.13
N ILE A 93 -0.77 1.86 -15.41
CA ILE A 93 -2.11 1.57 -14.87
C ILE A 93 -2.07 1.50 -13.34
N SER A 94 -1.09 0.79 -12.77
CA SER A 94 -0.92 0.73 -11.31
C SER A 94 -0.66 2.11 -10.70
N LEU A 95 0.19 2.93 -11.31
CA LEU A 95 0.48 4.29 -10.88
C LEU A 95 -0.80 5.14 -10.82
N LEU A 96 -1.62 5.09 -11.87
CA LEU A 96 -2.89 5.81 -11.92
C LEU A 96 -3.89 5.32 -10.87
N LEU A 97 -3.93 4.01 -10.61
CA LEU A 97 -4.76 3.44 -9.54
C LEU A 97 -4.27 3.86 -8.15
N GLY A 98 -2.96 3.89 -7.91
CA GLY A 98 -2.40 4.39 -6.65
C GLY A 98 -2.66 5.88 -6.44
N VAL A 99 -2.58 6.71 -7.49
CA VAL A 99 -2.99 8.12 -7.41
C VAL A 99 -4.49 8.23 -7.13
N THR A 100 -5.31 7.37 -7.73
CA THR A 100 -6.76 7.30 -7.47
C THR A 100 -7.04 6.98 -5.99
N PHE A 101 -6.32 6.01 -5.41
CA PHE A 101 -6.41 5.71 -3.98
C PHE A 101 -6.10 6.94 -3.11
N LEU A 102 -5.01 7.66 -3.41
CA LEU A 102 -4.64 8.87 -2.67
C LEU A 102 -5.71 9.96 -2.80
N MET A 103 -6.25 10.19 -4.00
CA MET A 103 -7.31 11.18 -4.23
C MET A 103 -8.58 10.86 -3.42
N ILE A 104 -9.02 9.60 -3.43
CA ILE A 104 -10.19 9.17 -2.65
C ILE A 104 -9.92 9.35 -1.15
N LYS A 105 -8.71 9.04 -0.66
CA LYS A 105 -8.37 9.28 0.74
C LYS A 105 -8.26 10.74 1.12
N SER A 106 -7.67 11.58 0.27
CA SER A 106 -7.65 13.01 0.52
C SER A 106 -9.05 13.60 0.58
N ALA A 107 -9.98 13.14 -0.28
CA ALA A 107 -11.39 13.55 -0.22
C ALA A 107 -12.08 13.12 1.09
N GLU A 108 -11.84 11.88 1.55
CA GLU A 108 -12.39 11.43 2.83
C GLU A 108 -11.83 12.23 4.01
N TYR A 109 -10.51 12.47 4.03
CA TYR A 109 -9.87 13.31 5.04
C TYR A 109 -10.44 14.71 5.06
N TYR A 110 -10.64 15.32 3.89
CA TYR A 110 -11.23 16.64 3.78
C TYR A 110 -12.63 16.70 4.40
N VAL A 111 -13.50 15.73 4.07
CA VAL A 111 -14.86 15.64 4.64
C VAL A 111 -14.81 15.48 6.16
N LYS A 112 -13.88 14.68 6.69
CA LYS A 112 -13.73 14.48 8.14
C LYS A 112 -13.28 15.75 8.86
N ILE A 113 -12.33 16.48 8.28
CA ILE A 113 -11.87 17.76 8.81
C ILE A 113 -13.00 18.80 8.78
N GLU A 114 -13.79 18.87 7.70
CA GLU A 114 -14.96 19.77 7.62
C GLU A 114 -16.03 19.44 8.67
N GLN A 115 -16.17 18.16 9.04
CA GLN A 115 -17.05 17.71 10.12
C GLN A 115 -16.51 18.02 11.52
N GLY A 116 -15.33 18.64 11.64
CA GLY A 116 -14.68 18.93 12.91
C GLY A 116 -13.93 17.73 13.51
N ILE A 117 -13.84 16.61 12.79
CA ILE A 117 -13.20 15.38 13.25
C ILE A 117 -11.70 15.49 12.98
N GLY A 118 -10.96 15.97 13.97
CA GLY A 118 -9.51 16.14 13.92
C GLY A 118 -8.73 14.97 14.52
N PHE A 119 -7.41 15.15 14.61
CA PHE A 119 -6.48 14.17 15.17
C PHE A 119 -6.76 13.83 16.64
N SER A 120 -7.26 14.81 17.41
CA SER A 120 -7.49 14.71 18.85
C SER A 120 -8.98 14.64 19.23
N ASP A 121 -9.85 14.25 18.29
CA ASP A 121 -11.30 14.19 18.55
C ASP A 121 -11.65 13.12 19.59
N ASN A 122 -11.20 11.88 19.35
CA ASN A 122 -11.32 10.79 20.30
C ASN A 122 -10.26 9.71 20.03
N THR A 123 -10.19 8.70 20.89
CA THR A 123 -9.21 7.60 20.79
C THR A 123 -9.27 6.91 19.43
N PHE A 124 -10.47 6.59 18.93
CA PHE A 124 -10.66 5.95 17.63
C PHE A 124 -10.07 6.81 16.49
N PHE A 125 -10.42 8.09 16.43
CA PHE A 125 -9.94 8.97 15.37
C PHE A 125 -8.45 9.27 15.48
N THR A 126 -7.89 9.30 16.69
CA THR A 126 -6.44 9.42 16.89
C THR A 126 -5.69 8.29 16.20
N PHE A 127 -6.11 7.03 16.43
CA PHE A 127 -5.54 5.86 15.76
C PHE A 127 -5.83 5.85 14.26
N TYR A 128 -7.05 6.22 13.85
CA TYR A 128 -7.42 6.32 12.44
C TYR A 128 -6.48 7.27 11.70
N TRP A 129 -6.32 8.51 12.18
CA TRP A 129 -5.48 9.51 11.53
C TRP A 129 -4.00 9.10 11.52
N MET A 130 -3.50 8.56 12.63
CA MET A 130 -2.11 8.12 12.74
C MET A 130 -1.82 6.96 11.78
N MET A 131 -2.62 5.89 11.83
CA MET A 131 -2.36 4.67 11.06
C MET A 131 -2.64 4.87 9.57
N THR A 132 -3.79 5.46 9.21
CA THR A 132 -4.11 5.70 7.80
C THR A 132 -3.23 6.79 7.21
N GLY A 133 -2.84 7.82 7.99
CA GLY A 133 -1.95 8.88 7.54
C GLY A 133 -0.51 8.39 7.33
N PHE A 134 -0.01 7.55 8.25
CA PHE A 134 1.29 6.91 8.05
C PHE A 134 1.31 6.02 6.81
N HIS A 135 0.24 5.24 6.60
CA HIS A 135 0.08 4.46 5.38
C HIS A 135 -0.03 5.34 4.11
N PHE A 136 -0.73 6.48 4.18
CA PHE A 136 -0.83 7.43 3.07
C PHE A 136 0.54 7.90 2.61
N ILE A 137 1.44 8.21 3.55
CA ILE A 137 2.83 8.60 3.24
C ILE A 137 3.59 7.46 2.56
N HIS A 138 3.38 6.20 2.99
CA HIS A 138 3.98 5.02 2.33
C HIS A 138 3.53 4.89 0.89
N VAL A 139 2.23 5.01 0.62
CA VAL A 139 1.69 4.95 -0.74
C VAL A 139 2.25 6.10 -1.58
N LEU A 140 2.37 7.30 -1.03
CA LEU A 140 2.97 8.44 -1.72
C LEU A 140 4.44 8.18 -2.10
N PHE A 141 5.23 7.59 -1.20
CA PHE A 141 6.59 7.16 -1.52
C PHE A 141 6.61 6.07 -2.60
N GLY A 142 5.71 5.09 -2.49
CA GLY A 142 5.53 4.05 -3.51
C GLY A 142 5.22 4.62 -4.90
N ILE A 143 4.42 5.68 -4.98
CA ILE A 143 4.11 6.38 -6.24
C ILE A 143 5.38 6.96 -6.86
N GLY A 144 6.28 7.49 -6.04
CA GLY A 144 7.61 7.94 -6.48
C GLY A 144 8.43 6.80 -7.07
N LEU A 145 8.47 5.64 -6.40
CA LEU A 145 9.18 4.44 -6.90
C LEU A 145 8.59 3.93 -8.21
N LEU A 146 7.26 3.81 -8.31
CA LEU A 146 6.58 3.38 -9.54
C LEU A 146 6.84 4.35 -10.70
N SER A 147 6.85 5.66 -10.42
CA SER A 147 7.17 6.68 -11.42
C SER A 147 8.61 6.53 -11.93
N TYR A 148 9.57 6.31 -11.02
CA TYR A 148 10.97 6.06 -11.37
C TYR A 148 11.11 4.82 -12.26
N MET A 149 10.45 3.72 -11.90
CA MET A 149 10.44 2.49 -12.70
C MET A 149 9.83 2.72 -14.08
N TYR A 150 8.68 3.40 -14.17
CA TYR A 150 8.01 3.69 -15.43
C TYR A 150 8.93 4.44 -16.40
N ILE A 151 9.64 5.47 -15.91
CA ILE A 151 10.62 6.23 -16.69
C ILE A 151 11.77 5.31 -17.14
N GLY A 152 12.31 4.47 -16.24
CA GLY A 152 13.40 3.55 -16.56
C GLY A 152 13.02 2.48 -17.59
N ILE A 153 11.81 1.91 -17.52
CA ILE A 153 11.33 0.94 -18.52
C ILE A 153 11.15 1.61 -19.88
N ASN A 154 10.58 2.82 -19.93
CA ASN A 154 10.42 3.56 -21.18
C ASN A 154 11.75 3.93 -21.84
N LYS A 155 12.81 4.12 -21.03
CA LYS A 155 14.19 4.32 -21.51
C LYS A 155 14.91 3.01 -21.86
N ASN A 156 14.24 1.85 -21.78
CA ASN A 156 14.82 0.51 -21.96
C ASN A 156 16.01 0.22 -21.05
N THR A 157 16.06 0.84 -19.86
CA THR A 157 17.10 0.59 -18.85
C THR A 157 17.01 -0.82 -18.27
N TYR A 158 15.78 -1.35 -18.19
CA TYR A 158 15.49 -2.67 -17.62
C TYR A 158 15.26 -3.73 -18.70
N HIS A 159 15.72 -4.95 -18.40
CA HIS A 159 15.59 -6.13 -19.26
C HIS A 159 15.65 -7.40 -18.40
N SER A 160 15.47 -8.57 -19.01
CA SER A 160 15.32 -9.85 -18.30
C SER A 160 16.48 -10.25 -17.38
N LYS A 161 17.65 -9.61 -17.48
CA LYS A 161 18.81 -9.81 -16.59
C LYS A 161 19.07 -8.65 -15.62
N ASN A 162 18.41 -7.52 -15.83
CA ASN A 162 18.55 -6.31 -15.01
C ASN A 162 17.16 -5.74 -14.70
N TYR A 163 16.51 -6.32 -13.70
CA TYR A 163 15.18 -5.91 -13.22
C TYR A 163 15.10 -5.91 -11.70
N PHE A 164 16.24 -5.95 -11.00
CA PHE A 164 16.28 -6.03 -9.54
C PHE A 164 15.58 -4.82 -8.90
N ASP A 165 15.88 -3.59 -9.33
CA ASP A 165 15.25 -2.37 -8.82
C ASP A 165 13.72 -2.38 -8.99
N VAL A 166 13.27 -2.94 -10.13
CA VAL A 166 11.85 -3.10 -10.45
C VAL A 166 11.24 -4.13 -9.49
N GLU A 167 11.91 -5.24 -9.24
CA GLU A 167 11.46 -6.25 -8.28
C GLU A 167 11.40 -5.68 -6.84
N SER A 168 12.42 -4.94 -6.40
CA SER A 168 12.45 -4.28 -5.08
C SER A 168 11.33 -3.27 -4.91
N SER A 169 11.09 -2.43 -5.92
CA SER A 169 10.04 -1.42 -5.89
C SER A 169 8.64 -2.04 -5.96
N ALA A 170 8.46 -3.11 -6.73
CA ALA A 170 7.23 -3.89 -6.76
C ALA A 170 6.94 -4.55 -5.39
N THR A 171 7.96 -5.11 -4.75
CA THR A 171 7.86 -5.67 -3.39
C THR A 171 7.46 -4.59 -2.37
N TYR A 172 8.01 -3.37 -2.47
CA TYR A 172 7.57 -2.24 -1.64
C TYR A 172 6.10 -1.84 -1.90
N TRP A 173 5.67 -1.83 -3.16
CA TRP A 173 4.27 -1.51 -3.49
C TRP A 173 3.31 -2.54 -2.87
N HIS A 174 3.64 -3.82 -2.95
CA HIS A 174 2.86 -4.89 -2.31
C HIS A 174 2.87 -4.85 -0.78
N LEU A 175 3.92 -4.32 -0.15
CA LEU A 175 3.89 -4.01 1.28
C LEU A 175 2.79 -3.00 1.60
N CYS A 176 2.67 -1.94 0.79
CA CYS A 176 1.61 -0.95 0.96
C CYS A 176 0.23 -1.62 0.81
N ASP A 177 0.03 -2.43 -0.23
CA ASP A 177 -1.22 -3.19 -0.43
C ASP A 177 -1.56 -4.05 0.81
N LEU A 178 -0.57 -4.78 1.33
CA LEU A 178 -0.73 -5.66 2.50
C LEU A 178 -1.11 -4.87 3.76
N ILE A 179 -0.44 -3.75 4.02
CA ILE A 179 -0.76 -2.88 5.16
C ILE A 179 -2.20 -2.38 5.04
N TRP A 180 -2.63 -1.93 3.86
CA TRP A 180 -4.00 -1.47 3.65
C TRP A 180 -5.02 -2.57 3.95
N ILE A 181 -4.76 -3.79 3.48
CA ILE A 181 -5.61 -4.96 3.74
C ILE A 181 -5.72 -5.28 5.23
N LEU A 182 -4.70 -4.97 6.05
CA LEU A 182 -4.77 -5.13 7.51
C LEU A 182 -5.59 -4.02 8.18
N ILE A 183 -5.40 -2.76 7.79
CA ILE A 183 -6.05 -1.63 8.47
C ILE A 183 -7.49 -1.41 8.02
N PHE A 184 -7.82 -1.70 6.76
CA PHE A 184 -9.18 -1.46 6.23
C PHE A 184 -10.26 -2.20 7.01
N PRO A 185 -10.18 -3.52 7.26
CA PRO A 185 -11.20 -4.22 8.03
C PRO A 185 -11.32 -3.67 9.45
N ILE A 186 -10.19 -3.36 10.10
CA ILE A 186 -10.14 -2.91 11.50
C ILE A 186 -10.83 -1.56 11.73
N PHE A 187 -10.76 -0.64 10.77
CA PHE A 187 -11.43 0.65 10.92
C PHE A 187 -12.83 0.68 10.31
N TYR A 188 -13.05 0.03 9.17
CA TYR A 188 -14.27 0.21 8.37
C TYR A 188 -15.32 -0.89 8.57
N LEU A 189 -14.94 -2.08 9.02
CA LEU A 189 -15.84 -3.25 9.02
C LEU A 189 -16.02 -3.90 10.39
N ILE A 190 -14.94 -3.99 11.15
CA ILE A 190 -14.90 -4.58 12.49
C ILE A 190 -14.97 -3.42 13.42
#